data_AF-Q54MB2-F1
#
_entry.id   AF-Q54MB2-F1
#
_cell.length_a   1.000
_cell.length_b   1.000
_cell.length_c   1.000
_cell.angle_alpha   90.00
_cell.angle_beta   90.00
_cell.angle_gamma   90.00
#
_symmetry.space_group_name_H-M   'P 1'
#
loop_
_entity.id
_entity.type
_entity.pdbx_description
1 polymer ?
#
loop_
_entity_poly.entity_id
_entity_poly.type
_entity_poly.pdbx_seq_one_letter_code
_entity_poly.pdbx_strand_id
1 'polypeptide(L)'
;MGEFLQINVPDCPSGLRINEYFSYPSISLIFASLSISCFIFATIIAFKYNSVDVFNKKIRTQTISNTLWIVYYLALGLRGASNTIRYAMDKTREEHVEEVFFIASLTLHGFTALALTLALNHQRRYRSTSQQQATHRENEPLLLQQIQQENRNSSKWTTSFKKHISLLEVFFLLCFVCFLVFVYVEIDKENTVFYYILLAFFILQHIPIIVLVLMIAFAFSREGPTRKSRAFIILGAIFNLSNYLPLFVWAKYLPGGCPMYIFSYVDLIQLFDFASLLFFFLFLRSEYVRNQEECIWTAVSQIQDTFDFRLF
;
A
#
# COMPACT_ATOMS: atom_id res chain seq x y z
N MET A 1 18.10 -24.18 -0.51
CA MET A 1 17.91 -22.78 -0.09
C MET A 1 19.21 -22.27 0.50
N GLY A 2 19.86 -21.35 -0.21
CA GLY A 2 21.17 -20.80 0.16
C GLY A 2 21.18 -20.26 1.60
N GLU A 3 22.35 -20.35 2.24
CA GLU A 3 22.58 -19.94 3.63
C GLU A 3 22.07 -18.51 3.93
N PHE A 4 22.00 -17.66 2.90
CA PHE A 4 21.54 -16.27 2.99
C PHE A 4 20.02 -16.08 3.07
N LEU A 5 19.22 -17.07 2.65
CA LEU A 5 17.76 -16.98 2.62
C LEU A 5 17.08 -17.72 3.79
N GLN A 6 17.84 -18.52 4.54
CA GLN A 6 17.32 -19.19 5.72
C GLN A 6 17.04 -18.16 6.83
N ILE A 7 15.77 -18.10 7.25
CA ILE A 7 15.38 -17.26 8.38
C ILE A 7 15.54 -18.07 9.65
N ASN A 8 16.50 -17.68 10.47
CA ASN A 8 16.60 -18.11 11.86
C ASN A 8 16.08 -16.97 12.73
N VAL A 9 14.76 -16.96 12.96
CA VAL A 9 14.17 -16.10 13.99
C VAL A 9 14.66 -16.65 15.34
N PRO A 10 15.09 -15.82 16.30
CA PRO A 10 15.56 -16.31 17.58
C PRO A 10 14.45 -17.09 18.31
N ASP A 11 14.80 -18.29 18.79
CA ASP A 11 13.89 -19.11 19.59
C ASP A 11 13.68 -18.46 20.96
N CYS A 12 12.48 -17.92 21.17
CA CYS A 12 12.09 -17.41 22.49
C CYS A 12 11.61 -18.55 23.39
N PRO A 13 11.93 -18.52 24.69
CA PRO A 13 11.49 -19.51 25.65
C PRO A 13 9.99 -19.35 25.92
N SER A 14 9.13 -19.78 25.01
CA SER A 14 7.73 -20.01 25.32
C SER A 14 7.62 -21.37 25.99
N GLY A 15 7.63 -21.40 27.32
CA GLY A 15 7.24 -22.57 28.13
C GLY A 15 5.76 -22.99 27.97
N LEU A 16 5.13 -22.64 26.85
CA LEU A 16 3.73 -22.90 26.53
C LEU A 16 3.65 -24.12 25.60
N ARG A 17 2.71 -25.03 25.88
CA ARG A 17 2.37 -26.17 25.00
C ARG A 17 2.07 -25.78 23.55
N ILE A 18 1.82 -24.49 23.28
CA ILE A 18 1.60 -23.94 21.94
C ILE A 18 2.80 -24.20 21.01
N ASN A 19 4.03 -24.25 21.54
CA ASN A 19 5.22 -24.55 20.74
C ASN A 19 5.24 -25.96 20.14
N GLU A 20 4.46 -26.89 20.71
CA GLU A 20 4.30 -28.23 20.13
C GLU A 20 3.53 -28.19 18.80
N TYR A 21 2.77 -27.12 18.56
CA TYR A 21 1.91 -26.96 17.37
C TYR A 21 2.40 -25.87 16.40
N PHE A 22 3.05 -24.83 16.90
CA PHE A 22 3.55 -23.70 16.10
C PHE A 22 5.02 -23.47 16.36
N SER A 23 5.84 -23.47 15.29
CA SER A 23 7.27 -23.19 15.42
C SER A 23 7.54 -21.77 15.95
N TYR A 24 6.81 -20.77 15.45
CA TYR A 24 6.98 -19.37 15.88
C TYR A 24 5.62 -18.70 16.16
N PRO A 25 5.01 -18.93 17.33
CA PRO A 25 3.66 -18.48 17.62
C PRO A 25 3.51 -16.95 17.65
N SER A 26 4.50 -16.22 18.18
CA SER A 26 4.45 -14.75 18.29
C SER A 26 4.33 -14.09 16.91
N ILE A 27 5.29 -14.37 16.04
CA ILE A 27 5.37 -13.76 14.72
C ILE A 27 4.21 -14.20 13.83
N SER A 28 3.76 -15.46 13.95
CA SER A 28 2.59 -15.99 13.24
C SER A 28 1.32 -15.23 13.63
N LEU A 29 1.11 -14.99 14.93
CA LEU A 29 -0.03 -14.22 15.43
C LEU A 29 0.01 -12.75 14.98
N ILE A 30 1.20 -12.14 14.95
CA ILE A 30 1.39 -10.77 14.43
C ILE A 30 1.00 -10.72 12.95
N PHE A 31 1.50 -11.64 12.12
CA PHE A 31 1.16 -11.68 10.70
C PHE A 31 -0.32 -12.00 10.46
N ALA A 32 -0.93 -12.87 11.27
CA ALA A 32 -2.34 -13.21 11.17
C ALA A 32 -3.22 -11.98 11.46
N SER A 33 -2.92 -11.29 12.54
CA SER A 33 -3.64 -10.08 12.92
C SER A 33 -3.42 -8.94 11.91
N LEU A 34 -2.22 -8.84 11.32
CA LEU A 34 -1.91 -7.85 10.27
C LEU A 34 -2.72 -8.14 9.01
N SER A 35 -2.77 -9.40 8.61
CA SER A 35 -3.56 -9.88 7.48
C SER A 35 -5.04 -9.56 7.63
N ILE A 36 -5.62 -9.92 8.77
CA ILE A 36 -7.03 -9.63 9.10
C ILE A 36 -7.29 -8.12 9.07
N SER A 37 -6.42 -7.32 9.70
CA SER A 37 -6.55 -5.86 9.73
C SER A 37 -6.49 -5.26 8.32
N CYS A 38 -5.60 -5.75 7.47
CA CYS A 38 -5.50 -5.34 6.07
C CYS A 38 -6.79 -5.63 5.29
N PHE A 39 -7.36 -6.83 5.44
CA PHE A 39 -8.61 -7.18 4.75
C PHE A 39 -9.81 -6.38 5.27
N ILE A 40 -9.89 -6.10 6.58
CA ILE A 40 -10.91 -5.22 7.16
C ILE A 40 -10.78 -3.81 6.58
N PHE A 41 -9.57 -3.24 6.57
CA PHE A 41 -9.35 -1.89 6.02
C PHE A 41 -9.59 -1.83 4.52
N ALA A 42 -9.15 -2.81 3.74
CA ALA A 42 -9.46 -2.92 2.31
C ALA A 42 -10.97 -2.91 2.07
N THR A 43 -11.72 -3.68 2.86
CA THR A 43 -13.19 -3.77 2.80
C THR A 43 -13.84 -2.42 3.13
N ILE A 44 -13.42 -1.77 4.22
CA ILE A 44 -13.94 -0.45 4.60
C ILE A 44 -13.63 0.60 3.50
N ILE A 45 -12.41 0.62 2.96
CA ILE A 45 -12.04 1.55 1.89
C ILE A 45 -12.88 1.29 0.64
N ALA A 46 -13.08 0.02 0.26
CA ALA A 46 -13.86 -0.36 -0.91
C ALA A 46 -15.32 0.07 -0.83
N PHE A 47 -15.97 -0.14 0.31
CA PHE A 47 -17.40 0.15 0.46
C PHE A 47 -17.70 1.58 0.89
N LYS A 48 -16.86 2.18 1.73
CA LYS A 48 -17.11 3.51 2.32
C LYS A 48 -16.35 4.63 1.65
N TYR A 49 -15.05 4.42 1.35
CA TYR A 49 -14.18 5.52 0.90
C TYR A 49 -13.97 5.57 -0.61
N ASN A 50 -14.53 4.64 -1.38
CA ASN A 50 -14.36 4.60 -2.84
C ASN A 50 -15.45 5.39 -3.61
N SER A 51 -16.44 5.95 -2.92
CA SER A 51 -17.49 6.81 -3.49
C SER A 51 -17.94 7.81 -2.45
N VAL A 52 -18.33 9.00 -2.90
CA VAL A 52 -18.95 10.01 -2.03
C VAL A 52 -20.45 10.04 -2.31
N ASP A 53 -21.25 10.06 -1.25
CA ASP A 53 -22.70 10.23 -1.33
C ASP A 53 -23.05 11.72 -1.22
N VAL A 54 -23.63 12.29 -2.27
CA VAL A 54 -24.13 13.68 -2.30
C VAL A 54 -25.60 13.64 -2.72
N PHE A 55 -26.51 14.14 -1.87
CA PHE A 55 -27.96 14.11 -2.09
C PHE A 55 -28.52 12.72 -2.49
N ASN A 56 -28.16 11.67 -1.74
CA ASN A 56 -28.53 10.27 -2.01
C ASN A 56 -28.02 9.69 -3.35
N LYS A 57 -27.10 10.38 -4.04
CA LYS A 57 -26.45 9.87 -5.25
C LYS A 57 -24.99 9.55 -4.99
N LYS A 58 -24.58 8.34 -5.35
CA LYS A 58 -23.17 7.89 -5.33
C LYS A 58 -22.41 8.50 -6.49
N ILE A 59 -21.45 9.36 -6.19
CA ILE A 59 -20.54 9.95 -7.17
C ILE A 59 -19.20 9.23 -7.08
N ARG A 60 -18.70 8.77 -8.23
CA ARG A 60 -17.38 8.14 -8.38
C ARG A 60 -16.58 8.88 -9.44
N THR A 61 -15.56 9.61 -9.01
CA THR A 61 -14.61 10.28 -9.91
C THR A 61 -13.22 9.63 -9.79
N GLN A 62 -12.35 9.88 -10.77
CA GLN A 62 -10.96 9.44 -10.71
C GLN A 62 -10.21 10.10 -9.54
N THR A 63 -10.59 11.34 -9.16
CA THR A 63 -9.99 12.04 -8.02
C THR A 63 -10.35 11.37 -6.68
N ILE A 64 -11.55 10.81 -6.55
CA ILE A 64 -12.03 10.15 -5.33
C ILE A 64 -11.61 8.69 -5.27
N SER A 65 -11.41 8.03 -6.41
CA SER A 65 -11.10 6.59 -6.46
C SER A 65 -9.93 6.21 -5.54
N ASN A 66 -10.17 5.20 -4.72
CA ASN A 66 -9.18 4.62 -3.81
C ASN A 66 -8.83 3.18 -4.20
N THR A 67 -9.09 2.77 -5.46
CA THR A 67 -8.83 1.40 -5.95
C THR A 67 -7.39 0.95 -5.75
N LEU A 68 -6.40 1.80 -6.03
CA LEU A 68 -4.99 1.43 -5.85
C LEU A 68 -4.62 1.23 -4.38
N TRP A 69 -5.22 2.00 -3.47
CA TRP A 69 -5.07 1.76 -2.03
C TRP A 69 -5.68 0.43 -1.63
N ILE A 70 -6.88 0.08 -2.12
CA ILE A 70 -7.49 -1.23 -1.87
C ILE A 70 -6.57 -2.36 -2.34
N VAL A 71 -5.99 -2.25 -3.55
CA VAL A 71 -5.01 -3.23 -4.06
C VAL A 71 -3.79 -3.34 -3.15
N TYR A 72 -3.26 -2.22 -2.64
CA TYR A 72 -2.17 -2.23 -1.67
C TYR A 72 -2.53 -2.97 -0.37
N TYR A 73 -3.68 -2.67 0.24
CA TYR A 73 -4.12 -3.37 1.46
C TYR A 73 -4.37 -4.86 1.20
N LEU A 74 -4.95 -5.24 0.06
CA LEU A 74 -5.15 -6.65 -0.31
C LEU A 74 -3.81 -7.37 -0.51
N ALA A 75 -2.87 -6.76 -1.21
CA ALA A 75 -1.52 -7.29 -1.40
C ALA A 75 -0.80 -7.52 -0.07
N LEU A 76 -0.89 -6.55 0.84
CA LEU A 76 -0.28 -6.63 2.16
C LEU A 76 -0.97 -7.68 3.03
N GLY A 77 -2.30 -7.81 2.92
CA GLY A 77 -3.07 -8.87 3.57
C GLY A 77 -2.65 -10.26 3.09
N LEU A 78 -2.54 -10.46 1.77
CA LEU A 78 -2.05 -11.72 1.20
C LEU A 78 -0.62 -12.04 1.64
N ARG A 79 0.27 -11.04 1.70
CA ARG A 79 1.63 -11.20 2.25
C ARG A 79 1.59 -11.61 3.72
N GLY A 80 0.73 -10.99 4.52
CA GLY A 80 0.53 -11.33 5.93
C GLY A 80 0.02 -12.77 6.09
N ALA A 81 -0.97 -13.18 5.29
CA ALA A 81 -1.49 -14.55 5.28
C ALA A 81 -0.42 -15.57 4.89
N SER A 82 0.34 -15.29 3.82
CA SER A 82 1.46 -16.12 3.37
C SER A 82 2.51 -16.30 4.47
N ASN A 83 2.89 -15.23 5.17
CA ASN A 83 3.85 -15.31 6.26
C ASN A 83 3.27 -16.00 7.50
N THR A 84 1.97 -15.83 7.78
CA THR A 84 1.29 -16.55 8.88
C THR A 84 1.41 -18.06 8.68
N ILE A 85 1.08 -18.55 7.48
CA ILE A 85 1.20 -19.97 7.16
C ILE A 85 2.65 -20.41 7.26
N ARG A 86 3.57 -19.64 6.67
CA ARG A 86 5.00 -19.95 6.68
C ARG A 86 5.58 -20.15 8.08
N TYR A 87 5.28 -19.25 9.02
CA TYR A 87 5.81 -19.32 10.38
C TYR A 87 5.02 -20.24 11.32
N ALA A 88 3.81 -20.65 10.91
CA ALA A 88 3.00 -21.62 11.63
C ALA A 88 3.40 -23.08 11.34
N MET A 89 3.92 -23.36 10.13
CA MET A 89 4.33 -24.71 9.72
C MET A 89 5.62 -25.15 10.42
N ASP A 90 5.74 -26.47 10.64
CA ASP A 90 6.95 -27.11 11.17
C ASP A 90 8.04 -27.19 10.08
N LYS A 91 9.08 -26.37 10.23
CA LYS A 91 10.20 -26.25 9.27
C LYS A 91 10.89 -27.60 9.01
N THR A 92 10.87 -28.53 9.96
CA THR A 92 11.57 -29.81 9.82
C THR A 92 10.84 -30.81 8.91
N ARG A 93 9.52 -30.64 8.74
CA ARG A 93 8.69 -31.58 7.97
C ARG A 93 8.40 -31.10 6.55
N GLU A 94 8.45 -29.80 6.30
CA GLU A 94 7.87 -29.20 5.11
C GLU A 94 8.82 -28.21 4.39
N GLU A 95 10.09 -28.57 4.23
CA GLU A 95 11.13 -27.70 3.61
C GLU A 95 10.72 -27.14 2.23
N HIS A 96 10.18 -27.99 1.34
CA HIS A 96 9.72 -27.53 0.02
C HIS A 96 8.55 -26.53 0.09
N VAL A 97 7.66 -26.70 1.06
CA VAL A 97 6.52 -25.80 1.24
C VAL A 97 7.00 -24.46 1.79
N GLU A 98 7.96 -24.49 2.72
CA GLU A 98 8.62 -23.30 3.26
C GLU A 98 9.29 -22.46 2.17
N GLU A 99 9.99 -23.12 1.24
CA GLU A 99 10.60 -22.47 0.08
C GLU A 99 9.55 -21.78 -0.82
N VAL A 100 8.46 -22.46 -1.16
CA VAL A 100 7.38 -21.88 -1.96
C VAL A 100 6.77 -20.65 -1.28
N PHE A 101 6.47 -20.72 0.03
CA PHE A 101 5.93 -19.58 0.76
C PHE A 101 6.93 -18.45 0.96
N PHE A 102 8.24 -18.76 1.03
CA PHE A 102 9.28 -17.74 1.05
C PHE A 102 9.30 -16.94 -0.26
N ILE A 103 9.33 -17.64 -1.39
CA ILE A 103 9.30 -17.04 -2.74
C ILE A 103 8.01 -16.23 -2.94
N ALA A 104 6.88 -16.79 -2.53
CA ALA A 104 5.59 -16.11 -2.60
C ALA A 104 5.57 -14.84 -1.75
N SER A 105 6.09 -14.89 -0.51
CA SER A 105 6.19 -13.71 0.37
C SER A 105 7.09 -12.63 -0.21
N LEU A 106 8.24 -13.00 -0.78
CA LEU A 106 9.17 -12.05 -1.40
C LEU A 106 8.58 -11.40 -2.66
N THR A 107 7.88 -12.18 -3.47
CA THR A 107 7.13 -11.70 -4.65
C THR A 107 6.01 -10.73 -4.22
N LEU A 108 5.21 -11.12 -3.22
CA LEU A 108 4.15 -10.29 -2.67
C LEU A 108 4.71 -9.01 -2.04
N HIS A 109 5.91 -9.06 -1.44
CA HIS A 109 6.59 -7.87 -0.94
C HIS A 109 6.84 -6.85 -2.07
N GLY A 110 7.44 -7.28 -3.18
CA GLY A 110 7.63 -6.40 -4.34
C GLY A 110 6.31 -5.84 -4.88
N PHE A 111 5.25 -6.66 -4.90
CA PHE A 111 3.93 -6.21 -5.32
C PHE A 111 3.32 -5.19 -4.35
N THR A 112 3.53 -5.33 -3.04
CA THR A 112 3.09 -4.33 -2.05
C THR A 112 3.80 -3.00 -2.23
N ALA A 113 5.12 -3.00 -2.49
CA ALA A 113 5.89 -1.79 -2.75
C ALA A 113 5.42 -1.09 -4.02
N LEU A 114 5.19 -1.85 -5.10
CA LEU A 114 4.64 -1.32 -6.35
C LEU A 114 3.24 -0.74 -6.13
N ALA A 115 2.33 -1.47 -5.49
CA ALA A 115 0.96 -1.02 -5.24
C ALA A 115 0.92 0.26 -4.40
N LEU A 116 1.75 0.36 -3.34
CA LEU A 116 1.87 1.57 -2.53
C LEU A 116 2.40 2.75 -3.35
N THR A 117 3.43 2.52 -4.15
CA THR A 117 4.03 3.55 -5.02
C THR A 117 3.01 4.07 -6.03
N LEU A 118 2.25 3.18 -6.69
CA LEU A 118 1.18 3.56 -7.61
C LEU A 118 0.06 4.31 -6.90
N ALA A 119 -0.36 3.85 -5.72
CA ALA A 119 -1.38 4.52 -4.91
C ALA A 119 -0.96 5.95 -4.57
N LEU A 120 0.29 6.16 -4.10
CA LEU A 120 0.84 7.47 -3.80
C LEU A 120 0.97 8.36 -5.05
N ASN A 121 1.45 7.81 -6.17
CA ASN A 121 1.54 8.58 -7.41
C ASN A 121 0.16 9.02 -7.92
N HIS A 122 -0.85 8.16 -7.79
CA HIS A 122 -2.24 8.51 -8.10
C HIS A 122 -2.75 9.64 -7.20
N GLN A 123 -2.49 9.58 -5.88
CA GLN A 123 -2.82 10.67 -4.95
C GLN A 123 -2.18 12.00 -5.38
N ARG A 124 -0.88 11.98 -5.69
CA ARG A 124 -0.15 13.16 -6.15
C ARG A 124 -0.74 13.74 -7.44
N ARG A 125 -0.99 12.89 -8.44
CA ARG A 125 -1.45 13.31 -9.78
C ARG A 125 -2.87 13.89 -9.74
N TYR A 126 -3.79 13.22 -9.06
CA TYR A 126 -5.21 13.57 -9.12
C TYR A 126 -5.74 14.38 -7.94
N ARG A 127 -5.04 14.41 -6.79
CA ARG A 127 -5.51 15.17 -5.62
C ARG A 127 -4.63 16.38 -5.31
N SER A 128 -3.31 16.27 -5.48
CA SER A 128 -2.42 17.39 -5.16
C SER A 128 -2.29 18.41 -6.29
N THR A 129 -2.66 18.06 -7.53
CA THR A 129 -2.41 18.87 -8.75
C THR A 129 -3.69 19.34 -9.47
N SER A 130 -4.87 18.82 -9.11
CA SER A 130 -6.11 18.90 -9.90
C SER A 130 -6.67 20.31 -10.15
N GLN A 131 -6.32 21.32 -9.34
CA GLN A 131 -6.88 22.66 -9.51
C GLN A 131 -6.60 23.29 -10.89
N GLN A 132 -5.42 23.04 -11.48
CA GLN A 132 -5.06 23.67 -12.75
C GLN A 132 -5.89 23.19 -13.94
N GLN A 133 -6.57 22.04 -13.84
CA GLN A 133 -7.43 21.53 -14.90
C GLN A 133 -8.92 21.81 -14.65
N ALA A 134 -9.32 22.04 -13.39
CA ALA A 134 -10.71 22.28 -13.03
C ALA A 134 -11.19 23.68 -13.46
N THR A 135 -10.35 24.72 -13.33
CA THR A 135 -10.71 26.10 -13.70
C THR A 135 -11.11 26.26 -15.17
N HIS A 136 -10.66 25.37 -16.05
CA HIS A 136 -11.07 25.41 -17.48
C HIS A 136 -12.34 24.60 -17.79
N ARG A 137 -12.86 23.83 -16.82
CA ARG A 137 -14.02 22.93 -16.97
C ARG A 137 -15.22 23.26 -16.09
N GLU A 138 -15.14 24.27 -15.23
CA GLU A 138 -16.24 24.66 -14.32
C GLU A 138 -17.59 24.91 -15.03
N ASN A 139 -17.57 25.21 -16.33
CA ASN A 139 -18.80 25.40 -17.12
C ASN A 139 -19.52 24.10 -17.52
N GLU A 140 -18.95 22.91 -17.29
CA GLU A 140 -19.64 21.65 -17.56
C GLU A 140 -20.39 21.14 -16.31
N PRO A 141 -21.73 20.97 -16.36
CA PRO A 141 -22.49 20.47 -15.22
C PRO A 141 -22.05 19.06 -14.82
N LEU A 142 -21.85 18.81 -13.52
CA LEU A 142 -21.35 17.53 -12.98
C LEU A 142 -22.15 16.31 -13.50
N LEU A 143 -23.46 16.48 -13.67
CA LEU A 143 -24.35 15.45 -14.22
C LEU A 143 -23.98 15.04 -15.64
N LEU A 144 -23.64 16.00 -16.50
CA LEU A 144 -23.24 15.72 -17.88
C LEU A 144 -21.88 15.02 -17.90
N GLN A 145 -20.97 15.40 -17.01
CA GLN A 145 -19.67 14.75 -16.91
C GLN A 145 -19.80 13.27 -16.49
N GLN A 146 -20.70 12.95 -15.55
CA GLN A 146 -20.97 11.57 -15.16
C GLN A 146 -21.55 10.75 -16.33
N ILE A 147 -22.53 11.29 -17.06
CA ILE A 147 -23.16 10.61 -18.23
C ILE A 147 -22.13 10.40 -19.34
N GLN A 148 -21.30 11.41 -19.62
CA GLN A 148 -20.23 11.30 -20.61
C GLN A 148 -19.18 10.26 -20.16
N GLN A 149 -18.87 10.18 -18.88
CA GLN A 149 -17.90 9.22 -18.36
C GLN A 149 -18.44 7.78 -18.43
N GLU A 150 -19.72 7.55 -18.10
CA GLU A 150 -20.37 6.23 -18.26
C GLU A 150 -20.39 5.78 -19.73
N ASN A 151 -20.85 6.64 -20.65
CA ASN A 151 -20.90 6.31 -22.08
C ASN A 151 -19.50 6.10 -22.70
N ARG A 152 -18.49 6.82 -22.20
CA ARG A 152 -17.12 6.74 -22.73
C ARG A 152 -16.36 5.49 -22.27
N ASN A 153 -16.78 4.85 -21.18
CA ASN A 153 -16.06 3.72 -20.59
C ASN A 153 -16.17 2.42 -21.40
N SER A 154 -17.20 2.26 -22.25
CA SER A 154 -17.41 1.03 -23.03
C SER A 154 -16.39 0.80 -24.16
N SER A 155 -16.02 1.84 -24.93
CA SER A 155 -15.24 1.65 -26.17
C SER A 155 -13.77 2.10 -26.12
N LYS A 156 -13.34 2.76 -25.04
CA LYS A 156 -12.00 3.39 -24.98
C LYS A 156 -11.00 2.75 -24.04
N TRP A 157 -11.35 1.66 -23.34
CA TRP A 157 -10.45 1.06 -22.34
C TRP A 157 -9.08 0.72 -22.96
N THR A 158 -9.06 0.13 -24.16
CA THR A 158 -7.81 -0.22 -24.87
C THR A 158 -7.00 0.98 -25.35
N THR A 159 -7.63 2.06 -25.82
CA THR A 159 -6.91 3.25 -26.31
C THR A 159 -6.44 4.17 -25.19
N SER A 160 -7.12 4.17 -24.04
CA SER A 160 -6.73 5.01 -22.90
C SER A 160 -5.51 4.45 -22.15
N PHE A 161 -5.38 3.11 -22.04
CA PHE A 161 -4.21 2.49 -21.41
C PHE A 161 -2.90 2.90 -22.09
N LYS A 162 -2.87 2.95 -23.44
CA LYS A 162 -1.65 3.35 -24.18
C LYS A 162 -1.22 4.80 -23.96
N LYS A 163 -2.14 5.72 -23.63
CA LYS A 163 -1.82 7.16 -23.61
C LYS A 163 -1.44 7.73 -22.24
N HIS A 164 -1.59 6.99 -21.13
CA HIS A 164 -1.54 7.62 -19.80
C HIS A 164 -0.52 7.04 -18.81
N ILE A 165 0.26 6.02 -19.19
CA ILE A 165 1.37 5.55 -18.35
C ILE A 165 2.46 6.62 -18.35
N SER A 166 2.65 7.26 -17.20
CA SER A 166 3.72 8.23 -17.00
C SER A 166 5.08 7.54 -17.02
N LEU A 167 6.13 8.25 -17.45
CA LEU A 167 7.51 7.72 -17.43
C LEU A 167 7.91 7.22 -16.03
N LEU A 168 7.40 7.88 -14.99
CA LEU A 168 7.60 7.50 -13.60
C LEU A 168 6.97 6.12 -13.28
N GLU A 169 5.77 5.83 -13.80
CA GLU A 169 5.14 4.51 -13.64
C GLU A 169 5.88 3.42 -14.41
N VAL A 170 6.39 3.73 -15.61
CA VAL A 170 7.26 2.81 -16.36
C VAL A 170 8.52 2.47 -15.55
N PHE A 171 9.13 3.48 -14.92
CA PHE A 171 10.28 3.28 -14.04
C PHE A 171 9.94 2.39 -12.84
N PHE A 172 8.79 2.62 -12.18
CA PHE A 172 8.35 1.76 -11.05
C PHE A 172 8.14 0.30 -11.48
N LEU A 173 7.50 0.09 -12.63
CA LEU A 173 7.30 -1.24 -13.20
C LEU A 173 8.63 -1.90 -13.58
N LEU A 174 9.57 -1.15 -14.13
CA LEU A 174 10.90 -1.65 -14.47
C LEU A 174 11.66 -2.11 -13.21
N CYS A 175 11.68 -1.29 -12.15
CA CYS A 175 12.28 -1.69 -10.86
C CYS A 175 11.60 -2.92 -10.26
N PHE A 176 10.29 -3.06 -10.42
CA PHE A 176 9.54 -4.25 -10.01
C PHE A 176 9.93 -5.50 -10.82
N VAL A 177 9.99 -5.40 -12.14
CA VAL A 177 10.38 -6.52 -13.00
C VAL A 177 11.84 -6.94 -12.74
N CYS A 178 12.77 -5.98 -12.62
CA CYS A 178 14.16 -6.28 -12.28
C CYS A 178 14.26 -7.03 -10.94
N PHE A 179 13.52 -6.59 -9.92
CA PHE A 179 13.47 -7.30 -8.65
C PHE A 179 12.96 -8.74 -8.82
N LEU A 180 11.86 -8.97 -9.54
CA LEU A 180 11.36 -10.34 -9.77
C LEU A 180 12.37 -11.22 -10.50
N VAL A 181 13.07 -10.66 -11.49
CA VAL A 181 14.15 -11.37 -12.20
C VAL A 181 15.27 -11.75 -11.23
N PHE A 182 15.71 -10.83 -10.36
CA PHE A 182 16.75 -11.13 -9.38
C PHE A 182 16.30 -12.06 -8.26
N VAL A 183 15.02 -12.06 -7.88
CA VAL A 183 14.44 -13.09 -7.00
C VAL A 183 14.62 -14.46 -7.65
N TYR A 184 14.24 -14.59 -8.92
CA TYR A 184 14.38 -15.85 -9.65
C TYR A 184 15.85 -16.28 -9.83
N VAL A 185 16.74 -15.36 -10.21
CA VAL A 185 18.17 -15.64 -10.37
C VAL A 185 18.82 -16.06 -9.05
N GLU A 186 18.45 -15.42 -7.93
CA GLU A 186 18.97 -15.79 -6.62
C GLU A 186 18.55 -17.22 -6.22
N ILE A 187 17.31 -17.60 -6.53
CA ILE A 187 16.81 -18.97 -6.29
C ILE A 187 17.57 -20.00 -7.13
N ASP A 188 17.92 -19.68 -8.39
CA ASP A 188 18.62 -20.60 -9.29
C ASP A 188 20.13 -20.71 -9.02
N LYS A 189 20.80 -19.61 -8.64
CA LYS A 189 22.26 -19.53 -8.57
C LYS A 189 22.85 -19.50 -7.17
N GLU A 190 22.09 -19.16 -6.13
CA GLU A 190 22.53 -19.04 -4.73
C GLU A 190 23.88 -18.31 -4.57
N ASN A 191 24.06 -17.16 -5.25
CA ASN A 191 25.33 -16.41 -5.26
C ASN A 191 25.22 -15.13 -4.43
N THR A 192 26.16 -14.92 -3.51
CA THR A 192 26.23 -13.73 -2.64
C THR A 192 26.17 -12.41 -3.41
N VAL A 193 26.71 -12.33 -4.64
CA VAL A 193 26.62 -11.13 -5.48
C VAL A 193 25.17 -10.85 -5.89
N PHE A 194 24.42 -11.87 -6.29
CA PHE A 194 23.02 -11.72 -6.68
C PHE A 194 22.13 -11.38 -5.48
N TYR A 195 22.42 -11.94 -4.30
CA TYR A 195 21.79 -11.55 -3.05
C TYR A 195 21.90 -10.04 -2.76
N TYR A 196 23.10 -9.46 -2.89
CA TYR A 196 23.28 -8.02 -2.66
C TYR A 196 22.60 -7.16 -3.73
N ILE A 197 22.59 -7.62 -4.99
CA ILE A 197 21.86 -6.92 -6.07
C ILE A 197 20.35 -6.98 -5.80
N LEU A 198 19.81 -8.12 -5.38
CA LEU A 198 18.42 -8.29 -4.98
C LEU A 198 18.06 -7.33 -3.83
N LEU A 199 18.91 -7.25 -2.80
CA LEU A 199 18.72 -6.32 -1.68
C LEU A 199 18.76 -4.86 -2.15
N ALA A 200 19.63 -4.51 -3.09
CA ALA A 200 19.68 -3.17 -3.67
C ALA A 200 18.37 -2.83 -4.41
N PHE A 201 17.83 -3.75 -5.22
CA PHE A 201 16.53 -3.55 -5.88
C PHE A 201 15.37 -3.48 -4.88
N PHE A 202 15.43 -4.29 -3.81
CA PHE A 202 14.46 -4.25 -2.71
C PHE A 202 14.39 -2.85 -2.08
N ILE A 203 15.55 -2.25 -1.76
CA ILE A 203 15.62 -0.89 -1.21
C ILE A 203 15.22 0.15 -2.27
N LEU A 204 15.68 -0.01 -3.52
CA LEU A 204 15.41 0.92 -4.62
C LEU A 204 13.91 1.08 -4.89
N GLN A 205 13.12 0.01 -4.79
CA GLN A 205 11.67 0.07 -4.92
C GLN A 205 10.98 0.99 -3.91
N HIS A 206 11.60 1.19 -2.74
CA HIS A 206 11.03 2.01 -1.68
C HIS A 206 11.44 3.48 -1.76
N ILE A 207 12.51 3.82 -2.49
CA ILE A 207 12.92 5.22 -2.68
C ILE A 207 11.79 6.08 -3.28
N PRO A 208 11.07 5.63 -4.35
CA PRO A 208 9.89 6.32 -4.84
C PRO A 208 8.81 6.59 -3.80
N ILE A 209 8.60 5.70 -2.85
CA ILE A 209 7.59 5.83 -1.78
C ILE A 209 7.96 7.04 -0.92
N ILE A 210 9.21 7.13 -0.46
CA ILE A 210 9.70 8.30 0.31
C ILE A 210 9.52 9.58 -0.50
N VAL A 211 9.99 9.59 -1.75
CA VAL A 211 9.93 10.79 -2.61
C VAL A 211 8.49 11.24 -2.80
N LEU A 212 7.56 10.33 -3.10
CA LEU A 212 6.15 10.65 -3.29
C LEU A 212 5.49 11.13 -1.99
N VAL A 213 5.80 10.54 -0.84
CA VAL A 213 5.30 11.00 0.46
C VAL A 213 5.78 12.42 0.74
N LEU A 214 7.07 12.72 0.52
CA LEU A 214 7.61 14.07 0.69
C LEU A 214 6.93 15.05 -0.28
N MET A 215 6.76 14.68 -1.54
CA MET A 215 6.06 15.53 -2.52
C MET A 215 4.60 15.82 -2.11
N ILE A 216 3.87 14.83 -1.60
CA ILE A 216 2.48 15.01 -1.13
C ILE A 216 2.44 15.86 0.15
N ALA A 217 3.31 15.56 1.11
CA ALA A 217 3.33 16.23 2.40
C ALA A 217 3.74 17.72 2.31
N PHE A 218 4.71 18.02 1.44
CA PHE A 218 5.22 19.36 1.21
C PHE A 218 4.62 20.04 -0.03
N ALA A 219 3.49 19.54 -0.55
CA ALA A 219 2.74 20.26 -1.57
C ALA A 219 2.23 21.60 -0.98
N PHE A 220 2.77 22.72 -1.47
CA PHE A 220 2.43 24.08 -1.04
C PHE A 220 1.17 24.65 -1.71
N SER A 221 0.38 23.83 -2.39
CA SER A 221 -0.90 24.29 -2.96
C SER A 221 -1.85 24.73 -1.85
N ARG A 222 -2.59 25.83 -2.11
CA ARG A 222 -3.55 26.43 -1.17
C ARG A 222 -4.64 25.43 -0.76
N GLU A 223 -4.98 24.50 -1.65
CA GLU A 223 -5.93 23.39 -1.44
C GLU A 223 -5.25 22.02 -1.33
N GLY A 224 -3.99 21.99 -0.91
CA GLY A 224 -3.27 20.74 -0.67
C GLY A 224 -3.85 19.91 0.49
N PRO A 225 -3.24 18.75 0.79
CA PRO A 225 -3.65 17.91 1.90
C PRO A 225 -3.73 18.70 3.21
N THR A 226 -4.73 18.39 4.05
CA THR A 226 -4.86 18.99 5.38
C THR A 226 -3.62 18.74 6.24
N ARG A 227 -3.35 19.59 7.25
CA ARG A 227 -2.22 19.37 8.18
C ARG A 227 -2.28 17.98 8.85
N LYS A 228 -3.50 17.50 9.16
CA LYS A 228 -3.72 16.17 9.75
C LYS A 228 -3.35 15.05 8.77
N SER A 229 -3.80 15.13 7.50
CA SER A 229 -3.44 14.13 6.49
C SER A 229 -1.94 14.14 6.19
N ARG A 230 -1.28 15.30 6.16
CA ARG A 230 0.19 15.39 6.06
C ARG A 230 0.90 14.69 7.22
N ALA A 231 0.45 14.91 8.46
CA ALA A 231 1.03 14.24 9.62
C ALA A 231 0.84 12.71 9.53
N PHE A 232 -0.35 12.24 9.16
CA PHE A 232 -0.63 10.81 9.04
C PHE A 232 0.19 10.14 7.94
N ILE A 233 0.34 10.75 6.76
CA ILE A 233 1.14 10.15 5.68
C ILE A 233 2.64 10.13 6.02
N ILE A 234 3.17 11.15 6.70
CA ILE A 234 4.56 11.17 7.16
C ILE A 234 4.78 10.08 8.21
N LEU A 235 3.92 10.00 9.24
CA LEU A 235 4.04 8.99 10.28
C LEU A 235 3.89 7.58 9.69
N GLY A 236 2.92 7.37 8.80
CA GLY A 236 2.77 6.11 8.07
C GLY A 236 4.04 5.73 7.33
N ALA A 237 4.66 6.66 6.60
CA ALA A 237 5.91 6.42 5.89
C ALA A 237 7.11 6.13 6.81
N ILE A 238 7.22 6.83 7.95
CA ILE A 238 8.28 6.60 8.94
C ILE A 238 8.15 5.18 9.52
N PHE A 239 6.95 4.79 9.96
CA PHE A 239 6.73 3.44 10.45
C PHE A 239 6.91 2.39 9.35
N ASN A 240 6.61 2.72 8.09
CA ASN A 240 6.84 1.84 6.96
C ASN A 240 8.33 1.63 6.63
N LEU A 241 9.26 2.40 7.20
CA LEU A 241 10.70 2.19 7.00
C LEU A 241 11.17 0.81 7.50
N SER A 242 10.48 0.22 8.48
CA SER A 242 10.72 -1.17 8.91
C SER A 242 10.65 -2.16 7.74
N ASN A 243 9.75 -1.92 6.78
CA ASN A 243 9.54 -2.77 5.63
C ASN A 243 10.61 -2.60 4.52
N TYR A 244 11.53 -1.64 4.64
CA TYR A 244 12.50 -1.35 3.57
C TYR A 244 13.65 -2.36 3.56
N LEU A 245 13.76 -3.15 4.62
CA LEU A 245 14.63 -4.30 4.69
C LEU A 245 13.78 -5.55 4.90
N PRO A 246 14.12 -6.66 4.23
CA PRO A 246 13.41 -7.90 4.43
C PRO A 246 13.69 -8.45 5.84
N LEU A 247 12.76 -9.26 6.35
CA LEU A 247 12.80 -9.75 7.73
C LEU A 247 14.07 -10.54 8.07
N PHE A 248 14.62 -11.28 7.11
CA PHE A 248 15.87 -12.03 7.29
C PHE A 248 17.08 -11.12 7.48
N VAL A 249 17.08 -9.91 6.90
CA VAL A 249 18.12 -8.90 7.13
C VAL A 249 18.00 -8.36 8.55
N TRP A 250 16.78 -8.05 9.00
CA TRP A 250 16.55 -7.64 10.38
C TRP A 250 16.99 -8.70 11.39
N ALA A 251 16.66 -9.97 11.16
CA ALA A 251 17.06 -11.08 12.04
C ALA A 251 18.59 -11.21 12.16
N LYS A 252 19.35 -10.85 11.12
CA LYS A 252 20.81 -10.88 11.13
C LYS A 252 21.45 -9.72 11.91
N TYR A 253 20.86 -8.52 11.84
CA TYR A 253 21.44 -7.31 12.45
C TYR A 253 20.94 -7.02 13.87
N LEU A 254 19.75 -7.50 14.23
CA LEU A 254 19.23 -7.34 15.57
C LEU A 254 19.93 -8.29 16.53
N PRO A 255 20.13 -7.88 17.79
CA PRO A 255 20.66 -8.79 18.79
C PRO A 255 19.73 -10.01 18.92
N GLY A 256 20.34 -11.20 18.98
CA GLY A 256 19.62 -12.42 19.32
C GLY A 256 18.97 -12.32 20.70
N GLY A 257 18.02 -13.22 20.96
CA GLY A 257 17.28 -13.28 22.21
C GLY A 257 15.96 -12.52 22.19
N CYS A 258 15.30 -12.47 23.34
CA CYS A 258 13.91 -12.05 23.47
C CYS A 258 13.79 -10.95 24.52
N PRO A 259 13.69 -9.67 24.11
CA PRO A 259 13.59 -8.56 25.05
C PRO A 259 12.33 -8.67 25.93
N MET A 260 11.29 -9.32 25.40
CA MET A 260 10.10 -9.71 26.16
C MET A 260 9.95 -11.24 26.11
N TYR A 261 9.30 -11.82 27.12
CA TYR A 261 9.19 -13.28 27.30
C TYR A 261 8.72 -14.04 26.03
N ILE A 262 7.85 -13.43 25.23
CA ILE A 262 7.23 -14.04 24.03
C ILE A 262 7.67 -13.35 22.74
N PHE A 263 8.24 -12.14 22.81
CA PHE A 263 8.51 -11.34 21.61
C PHE A 263 10.01 -11.13 21.41
N SER A 264 10.46 -11.44 20.20
CA SER A 264 11.78 -11.10 19.69
C SER A 264 11.86 -9.63 19.26
N TYR A 265 13.08 -9.13 19.00
CA TYR A 265 13.24 -7.80 18.39
C TYR A 265 12.64 -7.74 16.98
N VAL A 266 12.66 -8.85 16.24
CA VAL A 266 12.05 -8.96 14.91
C VAL A 266 10.54 -8.76 15.00
N ASP A 267 9.90 -9.35 16.03
CA ASP A 267 8.47 -9.17 16.28
C ASP A 267 8.11 -7.71 16.57
N LEU A 268 8.95 -7.02 17.36
CA LEU A 268 8.76 -5.61 17.67
C LEU A 268 8.82 -4.71 16.43
N ILE A 269 9.75 -4.98 15.51
CA ILE A 269 9.81 -4.29 14.22
C ILE A 269 8.54 -4.56 13.43
N GLN A 270 8.03 -5.79 13.46
CA GLN A 270 6.83 -6.14 12.72
C GLN A 270 5.55 -5.50 13.30
N LEU A 271 5.55 -5.10 14.57
CA LEU A 271 4.48 -4.25 15.14
C LEU A 271 4.47 -2.84 14.54
N PHE A 272 5.58 -2.33 14.00
CA PHE A 272 5.58 -1.03 13.32
C PHE A 272 4.76 -1.07 12.03
N ASP A 273 4.63 -2.24 11.41
CA ASP A 273 3.79 -2.40 10.23
C ASP A 273 2.31 -2.14 10.53
N PHE A 274 1.84 -2.49 11.74
CA PHE A 274 0.50 -2.12 12.20
C PHE A 274 0.33 -0.61 12.33
N ALA A 275 1.32 0.06 12.92
CA ALA A 275 1.29 1.50 13.06
C ALA A 275 1.26 2.18 11.67
N SER A 276 2.13 1.75 10.76
CA SER A 276 2.15 2.19 9.36
C SER A 276 0.78 2.02 8.69
N LEU A 277 0.19 0.82 8.78
CA LEU A 277 -1.11 0.48 8.25
C LEU A 277 -2.22 1.40 8.78
N LEU A 278 -2.26 1.59 10.10
CA LEU A 278 -3.23 2.45 10.76
C LEU A 278 -3.09 3.90 10.30
N PHE A 279 -1.87 4.42 10.20
CA PHE A 279 -1.64 5.80 9.77
C PHE A 279 -1.99 6.02 8.29
N PHE A 280 -1.69 5.09 7.39
CA PHE A 280 -2.17 5.18 6.01
C PHE A 280 -3.70 5.12 5.91
N PHE A 281 -4.36 4.34 6.77
CA PHE A 281 -5.82 4.29 6.81
C PHE A 281 -6.41 5.62 7.32
N LEU A 282 -5.82 6.19 8.37
CA LEU A 282 -6.22 7.50 8.91
C LEU A 282 -5.97 8.63 7.90
N PHE A 283 -4.88 8.56 7.13
CA PHE A 283 -4.63 9.46 6.00
C PHE A 283 -5.77 9.38 4.97
N LEU A 284 -6.14 8.17 4.54
CA LEU A 284 -7.24 7.96 3.58
C LEU A 284 -8.58 8.47 4.11
N ARG A 285 -8.87 8.22 5.39
CA ARG A 285 -10.07 8.74 6.04
C ARG A 285 -10.09 10.26 6.03
N SER A 286 -8.96 10.89 6.38
CA SER A 286 -8.85 12.35 6.41
C SER A 286 -9.03 12.96 5.01
N GLU A 287 -8.43 12.35 3.98
CA GLU A 287 -8.59 12.79 2.60
C GLU A 287 -10.01 12.55 2.07
N TYR A 288 -10.66 11.46 2.48
CA TYR A 288 -12.06 11.22 2.13
C TYR A 288 -12.99 12.32 2.66
N VAL A 289 -12.84 12.72 3.93
CA VAL A 289 -13.66 13.79 4.53
C VAL A 289 -13.45 15.11 3.78
N ARG A 290 -12.19 15.47 3.47
CA ARG A 290 -11.89 16.67 2.67
C ARG A 290 -12.57 16.63 1.30
N ASN A 291 -12.41 15.53 0.57
CA ASN A 291 -13.01 15.38 -0.76
C ASN A 291 -14.55 15.39 -0.69
N GLN A 292 -15.14 14.85 0.37
CA GLN A 292 -16.59 14.90 0.59
C GLN A 292 -17.08 16.33 0.76
N GLU A 293 -16.40 17.14 1.57
CA GLU A 293 -16.72 18.56 1.76
C GLU A 293 -16.62 19.32 0.42
N GLU A 294 -15.53 19.13 -0.33
CA GLU A 294 -15.35 19.75 -1.65
C GLU A 294 -16.45 19.38 -2.64
N CYS A 295 -16.82 18.09 -2.72
CA CYS A 295 -17.90 17.65 -3.60
C CYS A 295 -19.26 18.24 -3.23
N ILE A 296 -19.55 18.41 -1.95
CA ILE A 296 -20.78 19.04 -1.48
C ILE A 296 -20.79 20.52 -1.88
N TRP A 297 -19.69 21.24 -1.69
CA TRP A 297 -19.59 22.65 -2.08
C TRP A 297 -19.73 22.86 -3.59
N THR A 298 -19.05 22.05 -4.41
CA THR A 298 -19.20 22.13 -5.87
C THR A 298 -20.62 21.78 -6.32
N ALA A 299 -21.28 20.82 -5.68
CA ALA A 299 -22.67 20.50 -6.00
C ALA A 299 -23.62 21.64 -5.63
N VAL A 300 -23.44 22.26 -4.45
CA VAL A 300 -24.27 23.39 -4.00
C VAL A 300 -24.04 24.62 -4.89
N SER A 301 -22.79 24.94 -5.26
CA SER A 301 -22.50 26.08 -6.13
C SER A 301 -23.14 25.90 -7.51
N GLN A 302 -23.02 24.71 -8.10
CA GLN A 302 -23.67 24.41 -9.38
C GLN A 302 -25.21 24.52 -9.31
N ILE A 303 -25.81 24.12 -8.19
CA ILE A 303 -27.26 24.26 -7.98
C ILE A 303 -27.62 25.75 -7.90
N GLN A 304 -26.87 26.56 -7.13
CA GLN A 304 -27.10 28.00 -7.00
C GLN A 304 -26.95 28.71 -8.35
N ASP A 305 -25.88 28.44 -9.09
CA ASP A 305 -25.66 29.00 -10.42
C ASP A 305 -26.86 28.67 -11.34
N THR A 306 -27.31 27.41 -11.32
CA THR A 306 -28.47 26.97 -12.12
C THR A 306 -29.78 27.68 -11.73
N PHE A 307 -29.97 28.04 -10.46
CA PHE A 307 -31.16 28.76 -9.99
C PHE A 307 -31.07 30.27 -10.24
N ASP A 308 -29.89 30.88 -10.10
CA ASP A 308 -29.68 32.31 -10.39
C ASP A 308 -29.88 32.61 -11.88
N PHE A 309 -29.53 31.69 -12.78
CA PHE A 309 -29.87 31.81 -14.21
C PHE A 309 -31.37 31.82 -14.52
N ARG A 310 -32.25 31.42 -13.57
CA ARG A 310 -33.71 31.48 -13.78
C ARG A 310 -34.32 32.81 -13.35
N LEU A 311 -33.55 33.69 -12.71
CA LEU A 311 -34.00 35.02 -12.29
C LEU A 311 -33.84 36.08 -13.38
N PHE A 312 -33.16 35.77 -14.50
CA PHE A 312 -32.97 36.63 -15.67
C PHE A 312 -33.70 36.07 -16.89
#